data_AF-A0A353GK79-F1
#
_entry.id   AF-A0A353GK79-F1
#
_cell.length_a   1.000
_cell.length_b   1.000
_cell.length_c   1.000
_cell.angle_alpha   90.00
_cell.angle_beta   90.00
_cell.angle_gamma   90.00
#
_symmetry.space_group_name_H-M   'P 1'
#
loop_
_entity.id
_entity.type
_entity.pdbx_description
1 polymer ?
#
loop_
_entity_poly.entity_id
_entity_poly.type
_entity_poly.pdbx_seq_one_letter_code
_entity_poly.pdbx_strand_id
1 'polypeptide(L)'
;MLFSLLRELSEAFGPAGFEDEIRSIIRCHIERVVDSVEVTPLGNLIARKRGSNARHTLMMDAHMDEVGFMVTVVEPSGFLRFAPLGGWDARVIPGHRMTIRATDGSKHLAVVGSTPPHATSAADRDRPLSIDQLYLDVACPDAAAVEALGIRMGSPVVPCTPYVEMGNDAVCGKAFD
;
A
#
# COMPACT_ATOMS: atom_id res chain seq x y z
N MET A 1 -1.30 -22.71 -8.48
CA MET A 1 -0.32 -22.88 -7.38
C MET A 1 0.65 -21.71 -7.33
N LEU A 2 1.40 -21.36 -8.40
CA LEU A 2 2.26 -20.17 -8.40
C LEU A 2 1.47 -18.85 -8.59
N PHE A 3 0.69 -18.73 -9.66
CA PHE A 3 -0.09 -17.50 -9.93
C PHE A 3 -1.12 -17.18 -8.85
N SER A 4 -1.63 -18.19 -8.13
CA SER A 4 -2.52 -18.00 -6.98
C SER A 4 -1.81 -17.35 -5.80
N LEU A 5 -0.59 -17.78 -5.47
CA LEU A 5 0.19 -17.17 -4.40
C LEU A 5 0.62 -15.75 -4.79
N LEU A 6 1.07 -15.57 -6.04
CA LEU A 6 1.49 -14.25 -6.52
C LEU A 6 0.34 -13.22 -6.47
N ARG A 7 -0.88 -13.66 -6.79
CA ARG A 7 -2.11 -12.86 -6.61
C ARG A 7 -2.34 -12.49 -5.14
N GLU A 8 -2.30 -13.48 -4.24
CA GLU A 8 -2.47 -13.23 -2.80
C GLU A 8 -1.46 -12.22 -2.25
N LEU A 9 -0.18 -12.34 -2.64
CA LEU A 9 0.88 -11.43 -2.20
C LEU A 9 0.70 -10.02 -2.79
N SER A 10 0.46 -9.92 -4.11
CA SER A 10 0.30 -8.63 -4.82
C SER A 10 -0.91 -7.84 -4.31
N GLU A 11 -2.03 -8.51 -4.03
CA GLU A 11 -3.27 -7.85 -3.59
C GLU A 11 -3.32 -7.56 -2.08
N ALA A 12 -2.40 -8.12 -1.30
CA ALA A 12 -2.32 -7.88 0.14
C ALA A 12 -2.12 -6.39 0.44
N PHE A 13 -2.72 -5.89 1.53
CA PHE A 13 -2.46 -4.53 2.00
C PHE A 13 -1.23 -4.52 2.90
N GLY A 14 -0.14 -3.86 2.51
CA GLY A 14 1.05 -3.82 3.36
C GLY A 14 2.02 -2.68 3.05
N PRO A 15 1.64 -1.40 3.19
CA PRO A 15 2.62 -0.32 3.07
C PRO A 15 3.61 -0.36 4.25
N ALA A 16 4.75 0.32 4.10
CA ALA A 16 5.77 0.41 5.14
C ALA A 16 5.20 0.79 6.52
N GLY A 17 5.46 -0.05 7.52
CA GLY A 17 4.95 0.03 8.90
C GLY A 17 3.60 -0.66 9.15
N PHE A 18 3.01 -1.30 8.14
CA PHE A 18 1.65 -1.86 8.17
C PHE A 18 1.55 -3.27 7.53
N GLU A 19 2.62 -4.04 7.59
CA GLU A 19 2.86 -5.29 6.84
C GLU A 19 2.19 -6.54 7.45
N ASP A 20 1.26 -6.37 8.39
CA ASP A 20 0.66 -7.50 9.13
C ASP A 20 -0.06 -8.51 8.23
N GLU A 21 -0.74 -8.03 7.19
CA GLU A 21 -1.54 -8.84 6.28
C GLU A 21 -0.65 -9.70 5.37
N ILE A 22 0.29 -9.05 4.67
CA ILE A 22 1.27 -9.72 3.81
C ILE A 22 2.12 -10.71 4.63
N ARG A 23 2.55 -10.33 5.84
CA ARG A 23 3.28 -11.21 6.75
C ARG A 23 2.48 -12.46 7.12
N SER A 24 1.18 -12.32 7.37
CA SER A 24 0.30 -13.43 7.72
C SER A 24 0.15 -14.40 6.54
N ILE A 25 0.04 -13.88 5.31
CA ILE A 25 0.02 -14.68 4.09
C ILE A 25 1.34 -15.45 3.94
N ILE A 26 2.49 -14.76 3.99
CA ILE A 26 3.81 -15.41 3.86
C ILE A 26 3.99 -16.49 4.94
N ARG A 27 3.65 -16.19 6.19
CA ARG A 27 3.72 -17.14 7.31
C ARG A 27 2.95 -18.43 7.03
N CYS A 28 1.69 -18.31 6.58
CA CYS A 28 0.82 -19.46 6.28
C CYS A 28 1.45 -20.43 5.27
N HIS A 29 2.16 -19.89 4.28
CA HIS A 29 2.81 -20.68 3.23
C HIS A 29 4.18 -21.22 3.67
N ILE A 30 5.01 -20.40 4.33
CA ILE A 30 6.41 -20.74 4.63
C ILE A 30 6.56 -21.69 5.83
N GLU A 31 5.66 -21.64 6.82
CA GLU A 31 5.74 -22.47 8.04
C GLU A 31 5.78 -23.97 7.75
N ARG A 32 5.19 -24.40 6.63
CA ARG A 32 5.12 -25.83 6.25
C ARG A 32 6.44 -26.38 5.73
N VAL A 33 7.38 -25.52 5.36
CA VAL A 33 8.63 -25.92 4.70
C VAL A 33 9.87 -25.59 5.52
N VAL A 34 9.74 -24.79 6.58
CA VAL A 34 10.84 -24.36 7.47
C VAL A 34 10.75 -25.00 8.85
N ASP A 35 11.82 -24.91 9.65
CA ASP A 35 11.88 -25.57 10.96
C ASP A 35 11.55 -24.63 12.12
N SER A 36 11.65 -23.31 11.91
CA SER A 36 11.12 -22.31 12.84
C SER A 36 10.82 -20.99 12.14
N VAL A 37 9.90 -20.22 12.73
CA VAL A 37 9.52 -18.88 12.28
C VAL A 37 9.43 -17.97 13.49
N GLU A 38 10.03 -16.78 13.40
CA GLU A 38 9.90 -15.72 14.40
C GLU A 38 9.49 -14.40 13.73
N VAL A 39 8.84 -13.52 14.49
CA VAL A 39 8.60 -12.13 14.08
C VAL A 39 9.45 -11.23 14.97
N THR A 40 10.22 -10.32 14.37
CA THR A 40 10.97 -9.32 15.14
C THR A 40 10.05 -8.23 15.69
N PRO A 41 10.49 -7.41 16.67
CA PRO A 41 9.66 -6.32 17.20
C PRO A 41 9.19 -5.29 16.15
N LEU A 42 9.94 -5.14 15.05
CA LEU A 42 9.55 -4.27 13.93
C LEU A 42 8.68 -4.96 12.89
N GLY A 43 8.38 -6.25 13.05
CA GLY A 43 7.48 -6.98 12.15
C GLY A 43 8.16 -7.87 11.10
N ASN A 44 9.49 -7.94 11.03
CA ASN A 44 10.17 -8.82 10.05
C ASN A 44 9.89 -10.29 10.34
N LEU A 45 9.54 -11.06 9.30
CA LEU A 45 9.34 -12.50 9.41
C LEU A 45 10.65 -13.25 9.10
N ILE A 46 11.26 -13.86 10.11
CA ILE A 46 12.47 -14.65 9.95
C ILE A 46 12.10 -16.13 9.96
N ALA A 47 12.21 -16.76 8.79
CA ALA A 47 11.95 -18.19 8.61
C ALA A 47 13.29 -18.94 8.49
N ARG A 48 13.50 -19.95 9.32
CA ARG A 48 14.77 -20.69 9.40
C ARG A 48 14.61 -22.13 8.95
N LYS A 49 15.42 -22.54 7.96
CA LYS A 49 15.64 -23.94 7.59
C LYS A 49 17.05 -24.38 8.00
N ARG A 50 17.15 -25.40 8.83
CA ARG A 50 18.42 -26.00 9.24
C ARG A 50 19.00 -26.82 8.09
N GLY A 51 20.14 -26.35 7.59
CA GLY A 51 20.97 -27.09 6.65
C GLY A 51 21.79 -28.19 7.33
N SER A 52 22.45 -29.02 6.54
CA SER A 52 23.35 -30.08 7.02
C SER A 52 24.71 -29.55 7.51
N ASN A 53 25.10 -28.33 7.10
CA ASN A 53 26.37 -27.71 7.49
C ASN A 53 26.13 -26.59 8.52
N ALA A 54 26.53 -26.83 9.76
CA ALA A 54 26.37 -25.85 10.85
C ALA A 54 27.38 -24.68 10.82
N ARG A 55 28.36 -24.68 9.90
CA ARG A 55 29.42 -23.65 9.85
C ARG A 55 29.05 -22.40 9.03
N HIS A 56 28.05 -22.50 8.17
CA HIS A 56 27.67 -21.40 7.27
C HIS A 56 26.16 -21.16 7.34
N THR A 57 25.79 -19.89 7.22
CA THR A 57 24.39 -19.45 7.15
C THR A 57 24.20 -18.69 5.84
N LEU A 58 23.24 -19.12 5.02
CA LEU A 58 22.78 -18.37 3.85
C LEU A 58 21.54 -17.57 4.27
N MET A 59 21.57 -16.26 4.03
CA MET A 59 20.42 -15.38 4.20
C MET A 59 19.90 -14.99 2.82
N MET A 60 18.60 -15.17 2.62
CA MET A 60 17.86 -14.64 1.47
C MET A 60 16.84 -13.66 2.04
N ASP A 61 16.79 -12.47 1.48
CA ASP A 61 15.86 -11.43 1.87
C ASP A 61 15.03 -10.94 0.69
N ALA A 62 13.79 -10.60 1.01
CA ALA A 62 12.85 -9.85 0.19
C ALA A 62 12.04 -9.02 1.18
N HIS A 63 11.78 -7.75 0.88
CA HIS A 63 10.97 -6.92 1.75
C HIS A 63 9.48 -7.24 1.56
N MET A 64 8.69 -6.93 2.58
CA MET A 64 7.24 -7.20 2.57
C MET A 64 6.42 -5.95 2.28
N ASP A 65 7.02 -4.78 2.50
CA ASP A 65 6.34 -3.52 2.36
C ASP A 65 6.21 -3.11 0.89
N GLU A 66 5.10 -2.46 0.57
CA GLU A 66 4.88 -1.78 -0.70
C GLU A 66 4.95 -0.26 -0.52
N VAL A 67 5.21 0.45 -1.62
CA VAL A 67 5.04 1.91 -1.64
C VAL A 67 3.56 2.28 -1.43
N GLY A 68 3.32 3.32 -0.65
CA GLY A 68 1.98 3.76 -0.33
C GLY A 68 1.94 5.22 0.08
N PHE A 69 0.89 5.60 0.81
CA PHE A 69 0.73 6.92 1.39
C PHE A 69 0.16 6.81 2.80
N MET A 70 0.22 7.93 3.53
CA MET A 70 -0.39 8.08 4.83
C MET A 70 -1.24 9.34 4.86
N VAL A 71 -2.46 9.25 5.38
CA VAL A 71 -3.32 10.42 5.58
C VAL A 71 -2.66 11.38 6.58
N THR A 72 -2.48 12.63 6.20
CA THR A 72 -1.87 13.68 7.05
C THR A 72 -2.89 14.67 7.57
N VAL A 73 -3.97 14.95 6.82
CA VAL A 73 -5.03 15.87 7.24
C VAL A 73 -6.37 15.37 6.72
N VAL A 74 -7.40 15.43 7.57
CA VAL A 74 -8.80 15.35 7.15
C VAL A 74 -9.33 16.77 7.05
N GLU A 75 -9.67 17.22 5.84
CA GLU A 75 -10.20 18.56 5.64
C GLU A 75 -11.67 18.65 6.06
N PRO A 76 -12.18 19.83 6.48
CA PRO A 76 -13.60 20.02 6.80
C PRO A 76 -14.55 19.63 5.67
N SER A 77 -14.09 19.70 4.42
CA SER A 77 -14.79 19.32 3.18
C SER A 77 -14.89 17.80 2.95
N GLY A 78 -14.23 16.98 3.78
CA GLY A 78 -14.18 15.52 3.61
C GLY A 78 -13.03 15.02 2.73
N PHE A 79 -12.26 15.90 2.09
CA PHE A 79 -11.05 15.51 1.35
C PHE A 79 -9.88 15.20 2.30
N LEU A 80 -8.99 14.32 1.87
CA LEU A 80 -7.83 13.91 2.67
C LEU A 80 -6.53 14.37 2.02
N ARG A 81 -5.68 15.04 2.80
CA ARG A 81 -4.27 15.24 2.45
C ARG A 81 -3.47 14.02 2.84
N PHE A 82 -2.41 13.76 2.10
CA PHE A 82 -1.59 12.58 2.29
C PHE A 82 -0.11 12.87 1.99
N ALA A 83 0.76 12.03 2.56
CA ALA A 83 2.21 12.06 2.31
C ALA A 83 2.67 10.67 1.84
N PRO A 84 3.72 10.61 1.00
CA PRO A 84 4.24 9.34 0.49
C PRO A 84 4.89 8.51 1.60
N LEU A 85 4.66 7.20 1.55
CA LEU A 85 5.45 6.16 2.20
C LEU A 85 6.27 5.47 1.11
N GLY A 86 7.56 5.75 1.07
CA GLY A 86 8.44 5.32 -0.03
C GLY A 86 8.55 6.36 -1.16
N GLY A 87 9.24 5.98 -2.23
CA GLY A 87 9.51 6.87 -3.37
C GLY A 87 8.39 6.85 -4.40
N TRP A 88 7.86 8.02 -4.73
CA TRP A 88 6.79 8.18 -5.73
C TRP A 88 7.15 9.22 -6.80
N ASP A 89 6.80 8.90 -8.05
CA ASP A 89 6.73 9.89 -9.12
C ASP A 89 5.34 10.54 -9.12
N ALA A 90 5.27 11.85 -8.86
CA ALA A 90 4.01 12.58 -8.78
C ALA A 90 3.17 12.47 -10.06
N ARG A 91 3.78 12.18 -11.22
CA ARG A 91 3.08 12.08 -12.51
C ARG A 91 2.18 10.86 -12.62
N VAL A 92 2.41 9.80 -11.83
CA VAL A 92 1.66 8.54 -11.91
C VAL A 92 0.55 8.42 -10.87
N ILE A 93 0.32 9.45 -10.06
CA ILE A 93 -0.61 9.41 -8.92
C ILE A 93 -2.03 9.91 -9.31
N PRO A 94 -2.20 11.03 -10.06
CA PRO A 94 -3.52 11.59 -10.34
C PRO A 94 -4.46 10.58 -11.04
N GLY A 95 -5.71 10.51 -10.59
CA GLY A 95 -6.73 9.62 -11.16
C GLY A 95 -6.60 8.15 -10.75
N HIS A 96 -5.57 7.75 -10.01
CA HIS A 96 -5.49 6.40 -9.47
C HIS A 96 -6.50 6.17 -8.35
N ARG A 97 -7.02 4.94 -8.31
CA ARG A 97 -7.79 4.42 -7.18
C ARG A 97 -6.83 3.96 -6.09
N MET A 98 -7.18 4.25 -4.86
CA MET A 98 -6.44 3.88 -3.67
C MET A 98 -7.33 3.13 -2.69
N THR A 99 -6.74 2.35 -1.81
CA THR A 99 -7.40 1.71 -0.68
C THR A 99 -6.86 2.31 0.60
N ILE A 100 -7.74 2.80 1.47
CA ILE A 100 -7.42 3.35 2.79
C ILE A 100 -7.84 2.33 3.84
N ARG A 101 -6.97 2.02 4.81
CA ARG A 101 -7.34 1.18 5.96
C ARG A 101 -7.76 2.04 7.15
N ALA A 102 -8.99 1.83 7.61
CA ALA A 102 -9.54 2.47 8.79
C ALA A 102 -9.00 1.86 10.08
N THR A 103 -9.32 2.50 11.21
CA THR A 103 -8.84 2.09 12.53
C THR A 103 -9.33 0.70 12.95
N ASP A 104 -10.51 0.29 12.50
CA ASP A 104 -11.09 -1.03 12.77
C ASP A 104 -10.61 -2.13 11.79
N GLY A 105 -9.72 -1.77 10.86
CA GLY A 105 -9.20 -2.66 9.82
C GLY A 105 -10.05 -2.72 8.55
N SER A 106 -11.23 -2.09 8.51
CA SER A 106 -12.02 -1.97 7.29
C SER A 106 -11.27 -1.17 6.21
N LYS A 107 -11.56 -1.49 4.94
CA LYS A 107 -10.87 -0.93 3.77
C LYS A 107 -11.84 -0.12 2.95
N HIS A 108 -11.49 1.13 2.66
CA HIS A 108 -12.31 2.07 1.90
C HIS A 108 -11.63 2.45 0.59
N LEU A 109 -12.43 2.57 -0.47
CA LEU A 109 -11.96 3.06 -1.76
C LEU A 109 -11.80 4.58 -1.70
N ALA A 110 -10.72 5.08 -2.27
CA ALA A 110 -10.52 6.50 -2.53
C ALA A 110 -10.05 6.72 -3.97
N VAL A 111 -10.24 7.93 -4.49
CA VAL A 111 -9.70 8.36 -5.77
C VAL A 111 -8.79 9.56 -5.55
N VAL A 112 -7.63 9.56 -6.19
CA VAL A 112 -6.74 10.73 -6.18
C VAL A 112 -7.28 11.80 -7.11
N GLY A 113 -7.63 12.95 -6.54
CA GLY A 113 -8.02 14.16 -7.27
C GLY A 113 -6.94 15.25 -7.23
N SER A 114 -7.11 16.23 -8.12
CA SER A 114 -6.39 17.50 -8.11
C SER A 114 -7.37 18.63 -8.39
N THR A 115 -6.97 19.88 -8.13
CA THR A 115 -7.76 21.02 -8.63
C THR A 115 -7.81 20.97 -10.16
N PRO A 116 -8.98 21.08 -10.80
CA PRO A 116 -9.06 20.89 -12.24
C PRO A 116 -8.47 22.08 -13.03
N PRO A 117 -7.90 21.87 -14.24
CA PRO A 117 -7.11 22.89 -14.96
C PRO A 117 -7.84 24.21 -15.28
N HIS A 118 -9.16 24.16 -15.49
CA HIS A 118 -9.97 25.37 -15.73
C HIS A 118 -10.19 26.23 -14.48
N ALA A 119 -9.89 25.68 -13.29
CA ALA A 119 -10.00 26.34 -12.00
C ALA A 119 -8.62 26.69 -11.41
N THR A 120 -7.52 26.39 -12.13
CA THR A 120 -6.16 26.75 -11.73
C THR A 120 -5.68 28.00 -12.46
N SER A 121 -4.77 28.74 -11.83
CA SER A 121 -4.15 29.90 -12.44
C SER A 121 -3.36 29.50 -13.70
N ALA A 122 -3.16 30.43 -14.63
CA ALA A 122 -2.34 30.17 -15.81
C ALA A 122 -0.90 29.75 -15.43
N ALA A 123 -0.35 30.32 -14.35
CA ALA A 123 0.98 30.01 -13.86
C ALA A 123 1.10 28.62 -13.21
N ASP A 124 -0.01 28.03 -12.76
CA ASP A 124 -0.03 26.68 -12.17
C ASP A 124 -0.34 25.59 -13.20
N ARG A 125 -0.95 25.96 -14.35
CA ARG A 125 -1.18 25.01 -15.45
C ARG A 125 0.09 24.50 -16.09
N ASP A 126 1.12 25.34 -16.17
CA ASP A 126 2.38 25.00 -16.83
C ASP A 126 3.39 24.34 -15.86
N ARG A 127 3.04 24.21 -14.56
CA ARG A 127 3.89 23.56 -13.57
C ARG A 127 3.50 22.10 -13.39
N PRO A 128 4.49 21.20 -13.21
CA PRO A 128 4.21 19.83 -12.79
C PRO A 128 3.41 19.80 -11.49
N LEU A 129 2.36 18.98 -11.44
CA LEU A 129 1.60 18.74 -10.21
C LEU A 129 2.52 18.13 -9.14
N SER A 130 2.52 18.73 -7.97
CA SER A 130 3.18 18.19 -6.78
C SER A 130 2.18 17.47 -5.88
N ILE A 131 2.66 16.54 -5.04
CA ILE A 131 1.81 15.67 -4.21
C ILE A 131 0.94 16.50 -3.25
N ASP A 132 1.44 17.61 -2.73
CA ASP A 132 0.71 18.53 -1.85
C ASP A 132 -0.52 19.18 -2.52
N GLN A 133 -0.55 19.24 -3.86
CA GLN A 133 -1.70 19.73 -4.62
C GLN A 133 -2.76 18.64 -4.86
N LEU A 134 -2.47 17.40 -4.50
CA LEU A 134 -3.39 16.27 -4.62
C LEU A 134 -4.19 16.07 -3.33
N TYR A 135 -5.30 15.36 -3.46
CA TYR A 135 -6.14 14.93 -2.34
C TYR A 135 -6.76 13.57 -2.64
N LEU A 136 -7.11 12.83 -1.60
CA LEU A 136 -7.93 11.63 -1.71
C LEU A 136 -9.39 12.00 -1.48
N ASP A 137 -10.25 11.55 -2.38
CA ASP A 137 -11.71 11.64 -2.25
C ASP A 137 -12.28 10.27 -1.90
N VAL A 138 -13.00 10.20 -0.77
CA VAL A 138 -13.71 9.02 -0.25
C VAL A 138 -15.23 9.16 -0.35
N ALA A 139 -15.72 10.12 -1.13
CA ALA A 139 -17.13 10.46 -1.31
C ALA A 139 -17.86 10.82 0.00
N CYS A 140 -17.16 11.44 0.94
CA CYS A 140 -17.72 11.97 2.19
C CYS A 140 -17.99 13.48 2.06
N PRO A 141 -19.15 13.98 2.52
CA PRO A 141 -19.50 15.40 2.41
C PRO A 141 -18.74 16.32 3.37
N ASP A 142 -18.19 15.77 4.45
CA ASP A 142 -17.49 16.51 5.50
C ASP A 142 -16.55 15.60 6.31
N ALA A 143 -15.76 16.22 7.20
CA ALA A 143 -14.84 15.52 8.09
C ALA A 143 -15.54 14.54 9.06
N ALA A 144 -16.77 14.82 9.49
CA ALA A 144 -17.48 13.95 10.42
C ALA A 144 -17.89 12.63 9.74
N ALA A 145 -18.30 12.68 8.48
CA ALA A 145 -18.57 11.50 7.67
C ALA A 145 -17.30 10.67 7.42
N VAL A 146 -16.14 11.30 7.22
CA VAL A 146 -14.85 10.60 7.13
C VAL A 146 -14.52 9.89 8.45
N GLU A 147 -14.67 10.58 9.57
CA GLU A 147 -14.39 10.01 10.90
C GLU A 147 -15.33 8.83 11.21
N ALA A 148 -16.58 8.88 10.75
CA ALA A 148 -17.52 7.77 10.87
C ALA A 148 -17.09 6.51 10.07
N LEU A 149 -16.25 6.65 9.04
CA LEU A 149 -15.58 5.53 8.37
C LEU A 149 -14.35 5.03 9.13
N GLY A 150 -13.97 5.66 10.25
CA GLY A 150 -12.77 5.32 11.02
C GLY A 150 -11.46 5.73 10.36
N ILE A 151 -11.53 6.57 9.31
CA ILE A 151 -10.39 7.16 8.62
C ILE A 151 -9.92 8.39 9.40
N ARG A 152 -8.62 8.50 9.66
CA ARG A 152 -8.02 9.59 10.45
C ARG A 152 -6.60 9.90 10.00
N MET A 153 -6.00 10.93 10.56
CA MET A 153 -4.55 11.16 10.43
C MET A 153 -3.78 9.88 10.85
N GLY A 154 -2.83 9.46 10.03
CA GLY A 154 -2.08 8.22 10.19
C GLY A 154 -2.71 6.99 9.53
N SER A 155 -3.93 7.09 8.96
CA SER A 155 -4.50 5.98 8.18
C SER A 155 -3.62 5.67 6.97
N PRO A 156 -3.16 4.42 6.79
CA PRO A 156 -2.34 4.02 5.66
C PRO A 156 -3.18 3.85 4.40
N VAL A 157 -2.51 4.04 3.26
CA VAL A 157 -3.11 4.04 1.93
C VAL A 157 -2.21 3.28 0.96
N VAL A 158 -2.79 2.42 0.12
CA VAL A 158 -2.07 1.69 -0.95
C VAL A 158 -2.80 1.82 -2.28
N PRO A 159 -2.13 1.58 -3.43
CA PRO A 159 -2.81 1.47 -4.72
C PRO A 159 -3.93 0.42 -4.71
N CYS A 160 -5.08 0.75 -5.28
CA CYS A 160 -6.15 -0.21 -5.52
C CYS A 160 -6.00 -0.79 -6.93
N THR A 161 -5.03 -1.68 -7.10
CA THR A 161 -4.68 -2.31 -8.37
C THR A 161 -4.89 -3.81 -8.28
N PRO A 162 -5.83 -4.40 -9.03
CA PRO A 162 -6.04 -5.85 -9.02
C PRO A 162 -4.90 -6.56 -9.72
N TYR A 163 -4.67 -7.81 -9.33
CA TYR A 163 -3.78 -8.70 -10.05
C TYR A 163 -4.47 -9.24 -11.31
N VAL A 164 -3.78 -9.19 -12.45
CA VAL A 164 -4.30 -9.62 -13.75
C VAL A 164 -3.23 -10.43 -14.49
N GLU A 165 -3.59 -11.63 -14.95
CA GLU A 165 -2.76 -12.42 -15.86
C GLU A 165 -2.96 -11.89 -17.29
N MET A 166 -1.88 -11.45 -17.94
CA MET A 166 -1.92 -10.81 -19.26
C MET A 166 -1.65 -11.79 -20.41
N GLY A 167 -1.39 -13.07 -20.10
CA GLY A 167 -0.91 -14.08 -21.06
C GLY A 167 0.61 -14.02 -21.25
N ASN A 168 1.17 -14.99 -21.98
CA ASN A 168 2.62 -15.13 -22.20
C ASN A 168 3.46 -15.09 -20.91
N ASP A 169 2.97 -15.74 -19.85
CA ASP A 169 3.57 -15.74 -18.51
C ASP A 169 3.79 -14.34 -17.91
N ALA A 170 3.10 -13.31 -18.42
CA ALA A 170 3.15 -11.95 -17.93
C ALA A 170 1.95 -11.63 -17.03
N VAL A 171 2.21 -10.81 -16.01
CA VAL A 171 1.25 -10.43 -14.98
C VAL A 171 1.30 -8.92 -14.75
N CYS A 172 0.18 -8.34 -14.36
CA CYS A 172 0.05 -6.94 -13.93
C CYS A 172 -0.56 -6.92 -12.52
N GLY A 173 -0.15 -5.97 -11.70
CA GLY A 173 -0.55 -5.86 -10.31
C GLY A 173 0.23 -4.74 -9.62
N LYS A 174 0.05 -4.64 -8.30
CA LYS A 174 0.89 -3.78 -7.43
C LYS A 174 1.88 -4.65 -6.64
N ALA A 175 2.84 -4.02 -5.97
CA ALA A 175 3.70 -4.67 -4.98
C ALA A 175 4.44 -5.92 -5.51
N PHE A 176 4.95 -5.85 -6.75
CA PHE A 176 5.95 -6.81 -7.21
C PHE A 176 7.36 -6.46 -6.72
N ASP A 177 7.56 -5.18 -6.45
CA ASP A 177 8.59 -4.64 -5.55
C ASP A 177 7.91 -4.48 -4.19
#